data_AF-A0A8D1K3T8-F1
#
_entry.id   AF-A0A8D1K3T8-F1
#
_cell.length_a   1.000
_cell.length_b   1.000
_cell.length_c   1.000
_cell.angle_alpha   90.00
_cell.angle_beta   90.00
_cell.angle_gamma   90.00
#
_symmetry.space_group_name_H-M   'P 1'
#
loop_
_entity.id
_entity.type
_entity.pdbx_description
1 polymer ?
#
loop_
_entity_poly.entity_id
_entity_poly.type
_entity_poly.pdbx_seq_one_letter_code
_entity_poly.pdbx_strand_id
1 'polypeptide(L)'
;SNLSGPQQISLFDLPSEWYLKTRQSVQQFTICQIGLSVFSSIEGESNKYVAHSCNFFLFPTTFGILDSEFSFQASSVQFLNQYGFDYNKFLKNGIPYMNEEQEKKIRHNILTGNWRVRSSLDKDQIKVVIDEVTRWLDLAEEGDWMTLPGITGFQAFEVQLVLRKALPNIWTVLEKFFPFSQRTHCWLSGSFPPESYEDFKLNIHNLFPILIDTKNVTKDVWKELSFPRVSNLSEVYEVLNSDLNPTKDSGPVIIHASKCEKYVETKYPHEAAYDAFLCGSGEKPRCLSAPCPRSAVPIPEPSFPLYLDVLAPYVNQVNLIRAGVPKINFSGPDHPSIRPPTLILRVRRWPEVSEQQIYREFQNLCKFDVRRLTRSQFLLLTNKFKDARSILKEYRCHPTLQVSLYRYWRHSPDVTCLLE
;
A
#
# COMPACT_ATOMS: atom_id res chain seq x y z
N SER A 1 12.07 26.35 -20.79
CA SER A 1 10.88 25.86 -20.07
C SER A 1 10.83 24.34 -20.18
N ASN A 2 11.66 23.63 -19.41
CA ASN A 2 11.63 22.18 -19.35
C ASN A 2 10.63 21.76 -18.28
N LEU A 3 9.35 21.65 -18.67
CA LEU A 3 8.37 20.88 -17.90
C LEU A 3 8.80 19.41 -18.01
N SER A 4 9.71 18.99 -17.12
CA SER A 4 10.03 17.58 -16.95
C SER A 4 8.74 16.88 -16.55
N GLY A 5 8.24 15.99 -17.40
CA GLY A 5 7.16 15.07 -17.03
C GLY A 5 7.51 14.29 -15.75
N PRO A 6 6.55 13.57 -15.15
CA PRO A 6 6.77 12.84 -13.92
C PRO A 6 8.01 11.94 -14.05
N GLN A 7 9.01 12.17 -13.21
CA GLN A 7 10.26 11.41 -13.24
C GLN A 7 9.96 9.96 -12.84
N GLN A 8 10.26 9.03 -13.74
CA GLN A 8 10.08 7.61 -13.48
C GLN A 8 11.00 7.16 -12.33
N ILE A 9 10.49 6.26 -11.47
CA ILE A 9 11.29 5.62 -10.43
C ILE A 9 12.43 4.81 -11.05
N SER A 10 13.59 4.86 -10.42
CA SER A 10 14.79 4.19 -10.88
C SER A 10 15.53 3.45 -9.75
N LEU A 11 16.20 2.37 -10.13
CA LEU A 11 17.18 1.68 -9.32
C LEU A 11 18.32 2.56 -8.84
N PHE A 12 18.52 3.71 -9.46
CA PHE A 12 19.52 4.63 -9.02
C PHE A 12 19.04 5.63 -7.96
N ASP A 13 17.74 5.68 -7.69
CA ASP A 13 17.18 6.64 -6.75
C ASP A 13 17.57 6.27 -5.33
N LEU A 14 18.05 7.24 -4.56
CA LEU A 14 18.13 7.12 -3.11
C LEU A 14 16.73 6.88 -2.54
N PRO A 15 16.60 6.28 -1.34
CA PRO A 15 15.28 6.03 -0.74
C PRO A 15 14.40 7.28 -0.65
N SER A 16 14.99 8.42 -0.32
CA SER A 16 14.30 9.71 -0.27
C SER A 16 13.84 10.21 -1.64
N GLU A 17 14.68 10.07 -2.68
CA GLU A 17 14.31 10.43 -4.06
C GLU A 17 13.19 9.54 -4.59
N TRP A 18 13.28 8.23 -4.34
CA TRP A 18 12.25 7.26 -4.68
C TRP A 18 10.92 7.61 -4.00
N TYR A 19 10.98 7.98 -2.71
CA TYR A 19 9.81 8.41 -1.95
C TYR A 19 9.16 9.65 -2.56
N LEU A 20 9.94 10.69 -2.87
CA LEU A 20 9.41 11.93 -3.45
C LEU A 20 8.73 11.70 -4.81
N LYS A 21 9.34 10.89 -5.69
CA LYS A 21 8.74 10.52 -6.97
C LYS A 21 7.45 9.71 -6.79
N THR A 22 7.46 8.74 -5.89
CA THR A 22 6.31 7.87 -5.62
C THR A 22 5.17 8.67 -4.98
N ARG A 23 5.49 9.55 -4.03
CA ARG A 23 4.56 10.47 -3.39
C ARG A 23 3.78 11.27 -4.42
N GLN A 24 4.45 11.95 -5.35
CA GLN A 24 3.80 12.74 -6.42
C GLN A 24 2.79 11.92 -7.25
N SER A 25 3.10 10.64 -7.49
CA SER A 25 2.20 9.74 -8.20
C SER A 25 1.02 9.30 -7.33
N VAL A 26 1.27 8.91 -6.08
CA VAL A 26 0.25 8.38 -5.16
C VAL A 26 -0.81 9.43 -4.81
N GLN A 27 -0.41 10.70 -4.71
CA GLN A 27 -1.32 11.81 -4.41
C GLN A 27 -2.44 12.01 -5.45
N GLN A 28 -2.32 11.45 -6.65
CA GLN A 28 -3.31 11.59 -7.73
C GLN A 28 -4.44 10.55 -7.65
N PHE A 29 -4.27 9.51 -6.82
CA PHE A 29 -5.20 8.38 -6.74
C PHE A 29 -5.81 8.28 -5.33
N THR A 30 -6.98 7.66 -5.24
CA THR A 30 -7.62 7.33 -3.97
C THR A 30 -7.65 5.81 -3.75
N ILE A 31 -7.69 5.41 -2.49
CA ILE A 31 -7.93 4.02 -2.10
C ILE A 31 -9.43 3.77 -2.22
N CYS A 32 -9.84 2.88 -3.12
CA CYS A 32 -11.24 2.52 -3.32
C CYS A 32 -11.71 1.36 -2.43
N GLN A 33 -10.80 0.53 -1.92
CA GLN A 33 -11.09 -0.61 -1.07
C GLN A 33 -9.93 -0.90 -0.11
N ILE A 34 -10.24 -1.16 1.17
CA ILE A 34 -9.33 -1.71 2.16
C ILE A 34 -9.80 -3.10 2.57
N GLY A 35 -8.89 -4.08 2.51
CA GLY A 35 -9.10 -5.41 3.03
C GLY A 35 -8.42 -5.57 4.38
N LEU A 36 -9.12 -6.12 5.37
CA LEU A 36 -8.57 -6.45 6.67
C LEU A 36 -8.85 -7.92 6.97
N SER A 37 -7.82 -8.68 7.38
CA SER A 37 -7.97 -10.05 7.89
C SER A 37 -7.41 -10.10 9.31
N VAL A 38 -8.28 -10.34 10.29
CA VAL A 38 -7.92 -10.50 11.70
C VAL A 38 -7.83 -11.98 12.02
N PHE A 39 -6.74 -12.39 12.67
CA PHE A 39 -6.51 -13.78 13.06
C PHE A 39 -6.53 -13.88 14.58
N SER A 40 -7.49 -14.63 15.12
CA SER A 40 -7.71 -14.79 16.56
C SER A 40 -7.51 -16.24 16.95
N SER A 41 -6.79 -16.52 18.04
CA SER A 41 -6.61 -17.88 18.55
C SER A 41 -7.93 -18.46 19.03
N ILE A 42 -8.15 -19.76 18.81
CA ILE A 42 -9.30 -20.48 19.36
C ILE A 42 -8.97 -20.88 20.81
N GLU A 43 -9.84 -20.49 21.74
CA GLU A 43 -9.66 -20.82 23.16
C GLU A 43 -9.69 -22.33 23.36
N GLY A 44 -8.68 -22.85 24.06
CA GLY A 44 -8.54 -24.29 24.32
C GLY A 44 -7.89 -25.11 23.19
N GLU A 45 -7.55 -24.51 22.05
CA GLU A 45 -6.90 -25.21 20.93
C GLU A 45 -5.52 -24.58 20.62
N SER A 46 -4.45 -25.37 20.81
CA SER A 46 -3.10 -24.91 20.47
C SER A 46 -2.93 -24.77 18.96
N ASN A 47 -2.26 -23.70 18.54
CA ASN A 47 -1.90 -23.44 17.14
C ASN A 47 -3.09 -23.43 16.16
N LYS A 48 -4.30 -23.06 16.62
CA LYS A 48 -5.48 -22.89 15.76
C LYS A 48 -6.05 -21.48 15.84
N TYR A 49 -6.44 -20.94 14.69
CA TYR A 49 -6.91 -19.57 14.55
C TYR A 49 -8.15 -19.47 13.68
N VAL A 50 -9.00 -18.50 13.99
CA VAL A 50 -10.11 -18.07 13.15
C VAL A 50 -9.73 -16.77 12.44
N ALA A 51 -9.94 -16.74 11.13
CA ALA A 51 -9.75 -15.57 10.29
C ALA A 51 -11.08 -14.83 10.03
N HIS A 52 -11.12 -13.55 10.43
CA HIS A 52 -12.21 -12.62 10.14
C HIS A 52 -11.76 -11.63 9.07
N SER A 53 -12.31 -11.76 7.87
CA SER A 53 -11.89 -10.98 6.71
C SER A 53 -13.00 -10.02 6.25
N CYS A 54 -12.71 -8.72 6.23
CA CYS A 54 -13.66 -7.65 5.91
C CYS A 54 -13.15 -6.77 4.77
N ASN A 55 -14.05 -6.41 3.84
CA ASN A 55 -13.79 -5.40 2.82
C ASN A 55 -14.50 -4.09 3.19
N PHE A 56 -13.74 -3.00 3.20
CA PHE A 56 -14.23 -1.64 3.39
C PHE A 56 -14.07 -0.90 2.07
N PHE A 57 -15.18 -0.62 1.39
CA PHE A 57 -15.17 0.25 0.22
C PHE A 57 -15.13 1.69 0.72
N LEU A 58 -14.21 2.50 0.20
CA LEU A 58 -13.95 3.85 0.69
C LEU A 58 -14.21 4.88 -0.40
N PHE A 59 -14.76 6.03 -0.06
CA PHE A 59 -14.92 7.14 -1.00
C PHE A 59 -14.47 8.46 -0.36
N PRO A 60 -13.73 9.33 -1.07
CA PRO A 60 -13.35 10.63 -0.51
C PRO A 60 -14.58 11.46 -0.11
N THR A 61 -14.56 12.03 1.10
CA THR A 61 -15.71 12.84 1.55
C THR A 61 -15.86 14.11 0.72
N THR A 62 -17.11 14.49 0.45
CA THR A 62 -17.51 15.76 -0.20
C THR A 62 -18.12 16.75 0.80
N PHE A 63 -17.97 16.49 2.10
CA PHE A 63 -18.63 17.25 3.16
C PHE A 63 -18.08 18.68 3.30
N GLY A 64 -18.99 19.66 3.42
CA GLY A 64 -18.65 21.05 3.71
C GLY A 64 -17.82 21.72 2.60
N ILE A 65 -16.57 22.07 2.88
CA ILE A 65 -15.65 22.67 1.89
C ILE A 65 -14.70 21.66 1.23
N LEU A 66 -14.82 20.37 1.55
CA LEU A 66 -13.98 19.35 0.96
C LEU A 66 -14.59 18.89 -0.36
N ASP A 67 -13.84 19.04 -1.44
CA ASP A 67 -14.14 18.42 -2.74
C ASP A 67 -12.82 17.87 -3.25
N SER A 68 -12.64 16.56 -3.14
CA SER A 68 -11.37 15.92 -3.46
C SER A 68 -11.41 15.42 -4.90
N GLU A 69 -10.59 16.00 -5.75
CA GLU A 69 -10.35 15.47 -7.09
C GLU A 69 -9.38 14.29 -7.02
N PHE A 70 -9.70 13.22 -7.72
CA PHE A 70 -8.83 12.05 -7.86
C PHE A 70 -8.98 11.46 -9.26
N SER A 71 -7.96 10.73 -9.70
CA SER A 71 -7.89 10.16 -11.03
C SER A 71 -8.06 8.64 -11.03
N PHE A 72 -8.48 8.10 -12.17
CA PHE A 72 -8.46 6.67 -12.46
C PHE A 72 -7.46 6.38 -13.57
N GLN A 73 -6.75 5.26 -13.44
CA GLN A 73 -6.00 4.69 -14.54
C GLN A 73 -6.85 3.65 -15.26
N ALA A 74 -7.10 3.83 -16.56
CA ALA A 74 -7.98 2.95 -17.35
C ALA A 74 -7.59 1.47 -17.28
N SER A 75 -6.28 1.16 -17.31
CA SER A 75 -5.80 -0.23 -17.18
C SER A 75 -6.11 -0.83 -15.81
N SER A 76 -6.06 -0.04 -14.74
CA SER A 76 -6.39 -0.49 -13.38
C SER A 76 -7.89 -0.73 -13.23
N VAL A 77 -8.72 0.11 -13.86
CA VAL A 77 -10.17 -0.10 -13.91
C VAL A 77 -10.52 -1.40 -14.67
N GLN A 78 -9.89 -1.62 -15.82
CA GLN A 78 -10.09 -2.86 -16.58
C GLN A 78 -9.64 -4.09 -15.79
N PHE A 79 -8.51 -4.02 -15.10
CA PHE A 79 -8.02 -5.09 -14.23
C PHE A 79 -9.02 -5.40 -13.10
N LEU A 80 -9.48 -4.39 -12.37
CA LEU A 80 -10.46 -4.57 -11.28
C LEU A 80 -11.80 -5.14 -11.79
N ASN A 81 -12.25 -4.74 -12.98
CA ASN A 81 -13.43 -5.32 -13.63
C ASN A 81 -13.27 -6.82 -13.91
N GLN A 82 -12.08 -7.27 -14.32
CA GLN A 82 -11.82 -8.69 -14.58
C GLN A 82 -11.96 -9.56 -13.32
N TYR A 83 -11.74 -8.98 -12.15
CA TYR A 83 -11.87 -9.65 -10.85
C TYR A 83 -13.16 -9.30 -10.11
N GLY A 84 -14.16 -8.74 -10.81
CA GLY A 84 -15.50 -8.53 -10.26
C GLY A 84 -15.61 -7.41 -9.22
N PHE A 85 -14.75 -6.39 -9.29
CA PHE A 85 -14.83 -5.24 -8.40
C PHE A 85 -16.18 -4.52 -8.52
N ASP A 86 -16.84 -4.30 -7.38
CA ASP A 86 -18.15 -3.64 -7.34
C ASP A 86 -18.01 -2.11 -7.22
N TYR A 87 -18.06 -1.44 -8.36
CA TYR A 87 -18.00 0.02 -8.44
C TYR A 87 -19.19 0.72 -7.79
N ASN A 88 -20.35 0.06 -7.63
CA ASN A 88 -21.47 0.68 -6.92
C ASN A 88 -21.19 0.75 -5.42
N LYS A 89 -20.56 -0.30 -4.84
CA LYS A 89 -20.12 -0.26 -3.45
C LYS A 89 -19.08 0.82 -3.18
N PHE A 90 -18.25 1.13 -4.17
CA PHE A 90 -17.26 2.21 -4.08
C PHE A 90 -17.88 3.60 -4.32
N LEU A 91 -18.49 3.84 -5.47
CA LEU A 91 -18.93 5.18 -5.91
C LEU A 91 -20.22 5.65 -5.24
N LYS A 92 -21.15 4.72 -4.92
CA LYS A 92 -22.46 5.07 -4.34
C LYS A 92 -22.48 4.87 -2.83
N ASN A 93 -21.92 3.77 -2.36
CA ASN A 93 -22.02 3.33 -0.97
C ASN A 93 -20.67 3.35 -0.24
N GLY A 94 -19.64 3.99 -0.81
CA GLY A 94 -18.31 4.00 -0.24
C GLY A 94 -18.31 4.72 1.11
N ILE A 95 -17.59 4.14 2.07
CA ILE A 95 -17.45 4.70 3.41
C ILE A 95 -16.66 6.00 3.26
N PRO A 96 -17.26 7.14 3.65
CA PRO A 96 -16.61 8.43 3.55
C PRO A 96 -15.50 8.53 4.57
N TYR A 97 -14.37 9.12 4.16
CA TYR A 97 -13.23 9.33 5.05
C TYR A 97 -12.69 10.75 4.96
N MET A 98 -12.01 11.17 6.02
CA MET A 98 -11.26 12.41 6.06
C MET A 98 -10.00 12.24 6.89
N ASN A 99 -9.10 13.18 6.68
CA ASN A 99 -7.78 13.20 7.28
C ASN A 99 -7.75 14.09 8.54
N GLU A 100 -6.68 14.07 9.34
CA GLU A 100 -6.63 14.86 10.59
C GLU A 100 -6.71 16.37 10.32
N GLU A 101 -6.05 16.86 9.29
CA GLU A 101 -6.08 18.28 8.93
C GLU A 101 -7.44 18.68 8.37
N GLN A 102 -8.07 17.82 7.57
CA GLN A 102 -9.42 17.97 7.03
C GLN A 102 -10.43 18.00 8.18
N GLU A 103 -10.32 17.08 9.15
CA GLU A 103 -11.14 17.04 10.35
C GLU A 103 -10.97 18.32 11.17
N LYS A 104 -9.72 18.75 11.43
CA LYS A 104 -9.42 20.02 12.14
C LYS A 104 -10.03 21.22 11.42
N LYS A 105 -9.90 21.30 10.08
CA LYS A 105 -10.49 22.36 9.25
C LYS A 105 -12.02 22.35 9.32
N ILE A 106 -12.65 21.19 9.17
CA ILE A 106 -14.10 21.04 9.26
C ILE A 106 -14.58 21.44 10.66
N ARG A 107 -13.94 20.93 11.71
CA ARG A 107 -14.31 21.24 13.10
C ARG A 107 -14.22 22.73 13.37
N HIS A 108 -13.15 23.39 12.92
CA HIS A 108 -13.01 24.84 13.04
C HIS A 108 -14.12 25.59 12.28
N ASN A 109 -14.43 25.18 11.06
CA ASN A 109 -15.49 25.81 10.25
C ASN A 109 -16.89 25.64 10.85
N ILE A 110 -17.18 24.47 11.42
CA ILE A 110 -18.45 24.22 12.12
C ILE A 110 -18.56 25.13 13.34
N LEU A 111 -17.52 25.18 14.17
CA LEU A 111 -17.49 25.99 15.39
C LEU A 111 -17.57 27.50 15.11
N THR A 112 -17.01 27.96 14.01
CA THR A 112 -17.07 29.37 13.58
C THR A 112 -18.35 29.71 12.80
N GLY A 113 -19.23 28.73 12.57
CA GLY A 113 -20.47 28.92 11.80
C GLY A 113 -20.27 29.10 10.29
N ASN A 114 -19.04 28.91 9.79
CA ASN A 114 -18.69 29.03 8.38
C ASN A 114 -18.78 27.67 7.65
N TRP A 115 -19.93 27.03 7.72
CA TRP A 115 -20.24 25.81 6.97
C TRP A 115 -21.39 26.07 5.97
N ARG A 116 -21.34 25.42 4.82
CA ARG A 116 -22.34 25.57 3.74
C ARG A 116 -22.69 24.21 3.16
N VAL A 117 -23.98 24.00 2.87
CA VAL A 117 -24.46 22.88 2.05
C VAL A 117 -24.05 23.15 0.60
N ARG A 118 -23.25 22.25 0.03
CA ARG A 118 -22.63 22.47 -1.30
C ARG A 118 -23.55 22.14 -2.47
N SER A 119 -24.25 21.00 -2.45
CA SER A 119 -25.00 20.54 -3.63
C SER A 119 -26.43 21.10 -3.65
N SER A 120 -26.98 21.31 -4.85
CA SER A 120 -28.40 21.67 -5.03
C SER A 120 -29.32 20.52 -4.65
N LEU A 121 -28.92 19.28 -4.94
CA LEU A 121 -29.68 18.08 -4.63
C LEU A 121 -29.82 17.87 -3.11
N ASP A 122 -28.80 18.22 -2.33
CA ASP A 122 -28.86 18.19 -0.87
C ASP A 122 -29.74 19.32 -0.33
N LYS A 123 -29.75 20.51 -0.97
CA LYS A 123 -30.62 21.62 -0.56
C LYS A 123 -32.11 21.29 -0.71
N ASP A 124 -32.50 20.64 -1.81
CA ASP A 124 -33.89 20.26 -2.04
C ASP A 124 -34.33 19.18 -1.04
N GLN A 125 -33.48 18.17 -0.79
CA GLN A 125 -33.74 17.15 0.23
C GLN A 125 -33.81 17.76 1.64
N ILE A 126 -32.88 18.65 2.00
CA ILE A 126 -32.87 19.35 3.29
C ILE A 126 -34.14 20.20 3.44
N LYS A 127 -34.61 20.86 2.37
CA LYS A 127 -35.86 21.60 2.41
C LYS A 127 -37.05 20.70 2.69
N VAL A 128 -37.16 19.55 2.02
CA VAL A 128 -38.20 18.55 2.30
C VAL A 128 -38.16 18.11 3.76
N VAL A 129 -36.96 17.85 4.29
CA VAL A 129 -36.79 17.48 5.70
C VAL A 129 -37.20 18.61 6.65
N ILE A 130 -36.83 19.85 6.37
CA ILE A 130 -37.26 21.01 7.18
C ILE A 130 -38.79 21.13 7.14
N ASP A 131 -39.41 21.04 5.97
CA ASP A 131 -40.86 21.15 5.81
C ASP A 131 -41.58 20.01 6.57
N GLU A 132 -41.04 18.78 6.52
CA GLU A 132 -41.57 17.64 7.26
C GLU A 132 -41.46 17.82 8.78
N VAL A 133 -40.29 18.22 9.28
CA VAL A 133 -40.06 18.48 10.71
C VAL A 133 -40.90 19.65 11.20
N THR A 134 -41.07 20.70 10.40
CA THR A 134 -41.90 21.87 10.75
C THR A 134 -43.37 21.46 10.89
N ARG A 135 -43.89 20.67 9.94
CA ARG A 135 -45.27 20.16 10.00
C ARG A 135 -45.50 19.22 11.19
N TRP A 136 -44.51 18.41 11.54
CA TRP A 136 -44.58 17.59 12.75
C TRP A 136 -44.56 18.45 14.01
N LEU A 137 -43.70 19.46 14.07
CA LEU A 137 -43.56 20.36 15.20
C LEU A 137 -44.84 21.15 15.51
N ASP A 138 -45.62 21.51 14.49
CA ASP A 138 -46.92 22.18 14.65
C ASP A 138 -47.95 21.33 15.44
N LEU A 139 -47.77 20.01 15.48
CA LEU A 139 -48.68 19.05 16.10
C LEU A 139 -48.08 18.34 17.33
N ALA A 140 -46.78 18.49 17.57
CA ALA A 140 -46.05 17.74 18.59
C ALA A 140 -46.16 18.37 19.98
N GLU A 141 -46.20 17.54 21.01
CA GLU A 141 -46.14 17.95 22.41
C GLU A 141 -44.71 17.77 22.99
N GLU A 142 -44.45 18.36 24.16
CA GLU A 142 -43.14 18.22 24.82
C GLU A 142 -42.87 16.76 25.19
N GLY A 143 -41.77 16.21 24.66
CA GLY A 143 -41.38 14.81 24.86
C GLY A 143 -41.64 13.91 23.66
N ASP A 144 -42.37 14.38 22.65
CA ASP A 144 -42.55 13.65 21.40
C ASP A 144 -41.24 13.57 20.61
N TRP A 145 -41.09 12.46 19.87
CA TRP A 145 -39.99 12.29 18.91
C TRP A 145 -40.51 11.87 17.55
N MET A 146 -39.71 12.13 16.51
CA MET A 146 -39.92 11.55 15.19
C MET A 146 -38.59 10.99 14.65
N THR A 147 -38.70 10.00 13.77
CA THR A 147 -37.55 9.44 13.05
C THR A 147 -37.62 9.88 11.60
N LEU A 148 -36.53 10.41 11.07
CA LEU A 148 -36.41 10.77 9.66
C LEU A 148 -35.82 9.57 8.88
N PRO A 149 -36.63 8.83 8.10
CA PRO A 149 -36.12 7.70 7.33
C PRO A 149 -35.30 8.17 6.13
N GLY A 150 -34.35 7.34 5.68
CA GLY A 150 -33.62 7.57 4.44
C GLY A 150 -32.42 8.55 4.54
N ILE A 151 -32.21 9.18 5.70
CA ILE A 151 -31.04 10.04 5.92
C ILE A 151 -29.96 9.23 6.64
N THR A 152 -28.82 9.00 6.00
CA THR A 152 -27.73 8.19 6.56
C THR A 152 -26.36 8.85 6.36
N GLY A 153 -25.36 8.38 7.11
CA GLY A 153 -23.97 8.87 6.96
C GLY A 153 -23.80 10.37 7.24
N PHE A 154 -22.93 11.02 6.47
CA PHE A 154 -22.64 12.46 6.64
C PHE A 154 -23.83 13.38 6.31
N GLN A 155 -24.78 12.94 5.47
CA GLN A 155 -26.00 13.71 5.20
C GLN A 155 -26.83 13.90 6.48
N ALA A 156 -26.87 12.90 7.36
CA ALA A 156 -27.57 13.01 8.65
C ALA A 156 -26.95 14.08 9.55
N PHE A 157 -25.63 14.23 9.49
CA PHE A 157 -24.93 15.28 10.21
C PHE A 157 -25.19 16.68 9.62
N GLU A 158 -25.24 16.83 8.30
CA GLU A 158 -25.65 18.09 7.65
C GLU A 158 -27.08 18.49 8.04
N VAL A 159 -28.02 17.55 7.96
CA VAL A 159 -29.42 17.75 8.35
C VAL A 159 -29.51 18.18 9.81
N GLN A 160 -28.78 17.52 10.72
CA GLN A 160 -28.72 17.91 12.13
C GLN A 160 -28.21 19.35 12.32
N LEU A 161 -27.14 19.74 11.61
CA LEU A 161 -26.62 21.10 11.69
C LEU A 161 -27.63 22.14 11.17
N VAL A 162 -28.34 21.83 10.08
CA VAL A 162 -29.37 22.72 9.53
C VAL A 162 -30.57 22.82 10.45
N LEU A 163 -31.10 21.69 10.92
CA LEU A 163 -32.26 21.63 11.81
C LEU A 163 -32.00 22.39 13.11
N ARG A 164 -30.85 22.19 13.76
CA ARG A 164 -30.50 22.94 14.98
C ARG A 164 -30.32 24.44 14.75
N LYS A 165 -29.98 24.86 13.53
CA LYS A 165 -29.85 26.28 13.17
C LYS A 165 -31.21 26.91 12.82
N ALA A 166 -32.08 26.17 12.13
CA ALA A 166 -33.39 26.63 11.67
C ALA A 166 -34.45 26.56 12.76
N LEU A 167 -34.39 25.53 13.61
CA LEU A 167 -35.35 25.20 14.66
C LEU A 167 -34.60 25.08 16.00
N PRO A 168 -34.45 26.16 16.78
CA PRO A 168 -33.62 26.16 17.97
C PRO A 168 -34.17 25.30 19.14
N ASN A 169 -35.47 24.99 19.11
CA ASN A 169 -36.16 24.28 20.20
C ASN A 169 -36.22 22.77 20.03
N ILE A 170 -35.66 22.21 18.95
CA ILE A 170 -35.66 20.76 18.73
C ILE A 170 -34.32 20.14 19.10
N TRP A 171 -34.37 18.96 19.72
CA TRP A 171 -33.19 18.14 19.95
C TRP A 171 -33.09 17.06 18.89
N THR A 172 -31.91 16.92 18.29
CA THR A 172 -31.63 15.89 17.27
C THR A 172 -30.61 14.89 17.82
N VAL A 173 -30.84 13.60 17.56
CA VAL A 173 -29.95 12.49 17.96
C VAL A 173 -29.71 11.58 16.75
N LEU A 174 -28.47 11.11 16.61
CA LEU A 174 -28.12 10.06 15.64
C LEU A 174 -28.07 8.73 16.39
N GLU A 175 -28.99 7.82 16.04
CA GLU A 175 -29.19 6.55 16.77
C GLU A 175 -27.96 5.63 16.69
N LYS A 176 -27.12 5.78 15.65
CA LYS A 176 -25.86 5.04 15.48
C LYS A 176 -24.80 5.92 14.82
N PHE A 177 -24.21 6.84 15.57
CA PHE A 177 -22.89 7.33 15.20
C PHE A 177 -21.90 6.23 15.58
N PHE A 178 -21.29 5.54 14.62
CA PHE A 178 -20.02 4.89 14.88
C PHE A 178 -18.99 6.01 14.88
N PRO A 179 -18.51 6.51 16.05
CA PRO A 179 -17.26 7.25 16.03
C PRO A 179 -16.23 6.27 15.48
N PHE A 180 -15.77 6.50 14.25
CA PHE A 180 -14.50 5.93 13.86
C PHE A 180 -13.52 6.42 14.92
N SER A 181 -13.12 5.48 15.77
CA SER A 181 -12.26 5.70 16.92
C SER A 181 -11.02 6.47 16.48
N GLN A 182 -10.65 7.50 17.25
CA GLN A 182 -9.50 8.40 17.12
C GLN A 182 -8.13 7.73 16.83
N ARG A 183 -8.04 6.40 16.81
CA ARG A 183 -6.80 5.65 16.64
C ARG A 183 -6.63 4.90 15.32
N THR A 184 -7.67 4.74 14.50
CA THR A 184 -7.51 4.23 13.11
C THR A 184 -7.16 5.34 12.09
N HIS A 185 -6.95 6.56 12.58
CA HIS A 185 -7.00 7.79 11.79
C HIS A 185 -5.90 7.95 10.73
N CYS A 186 -4.78 7.24 10.80
CA CYS A 186 -3.58 7.77 10.17
C CYS A 186 -3.22 7.27 8.76
N TRP A 187 -3.85 6.18 8.29
CA TRP A 187 -3.74 5.82 6.86
C TRP A 187 -4.40 6.86 5.94
N LEU A 188 -5.39 7.55 6.49
CA LEU A 188 -6.21 8.52 5.78
C LEU A 188 -5.96 9.93 6.32
N SER A 189 -5.01 10.18 7.26
CA SER A 189 -4.82 11.45 8.02
C SER A 189 -3.91 12.51 7.40
N GLY A 190 -3.05 12.17 6.45
CA GLY A 190 -2.22 13.16 5.77
C GLY A 190 -2.98 13.79 4.62
N SER A 191 -3.08 15.12 4.58
CA SER A 191 -3.50 15.85 3.36
C SER A 191 -2.71 15.42 2.15
N PHE A 192 -1.49 14.96 2.37
CA PHE A 192 -0.67 14.18 1.48
C PHE A 192 0.35 13.42 2.34
N PRO A 193 1.09 12.42 1.80
CA PRO A 193 2.27 11.90 2.48
C PRO A 193 3.20 13.07 2.88
N PRO A 194 3.94 13.01 3.99
CA PRO A 194 4.80 14.12 4.43
C PRO A 194 5.86 14.46 3.38
N GLU A 195 6.40 15.68 3.40
CA GLU A 195 7.42 16.07 2.41
C GLU A 195 8.77 15.39 2.66
N SER A 196 9.09 15.14 3.94
CA SER A 196 10.30 14.45 4.34
C SER A 196 10.12 12.93 4.31
N TYR A 197 11.14 12.25 3.81
CA TYR A 197 11.25 10.79 3.87
C TYR A 197 11.38 10.28 5.31
N GLU A 198 12.06 11.02 6.18
CA GLU A 198 12.22 10.62 7.59
C GLU A 198 10.90 10.79 8.35
N ASP A 199 10.15 11.86 8.09
CA ASP A 199 8.82 12.04 8.68
C ASP A 199 7.86 10.96 8.19
N PHE A 200 7.95 10.55 6.91
CA PHE A 200 7.21 9.42 6.39
C PHE A 200 7.51 8.14 7.18
N LYS A 201 8.79 7.86 7.42
CA LYS A 201 9.20 6.67 8.16
C LYS A 201 8.69 6.69 9.60
N LEU A 202 8.88 7.82 10.28
CA LEU A 202 8.44 8.01 11.65
C LEU A 202 6.91 7.89 11.77
N ASN A 203 6.17 8.51 10.86
CA ASN A 203 4.72 8.42 10.84
C ASN A 203 4.25 6.98 10.66
N ILE A 204 4.78 6.24 9.68
CA ILE A 204 4.40 4.83 9.49
C ILE A 204 4.76 3.98 10.72
N HIS A 205 5.94 4.17 11.30
CA HIS A 205 6.35 3.39 12.47
C HIS A 205 5.50 3.68 13.71
N ASN A 206 5.09 4.92 13.91
CA ASN A 206 4.18 5.29 15.01
C ASN A 206 2.80 4.64 14.87
N LEU A 207 2.37 4.36 13.64
CA LEU A 207 1.08 3.72 13.37
C LEU A 207 1.14 2.21 13.39
N PHE A 208 2.22 1.65 12.86
CA PHE A 208 2.50 0.23 12.84
C PHE A 208 3.85 0.02 13.52
N PRO A 209 3.88 -0.04 14.87
CA PRO A 209 5.11 -0.28 15.62
C PRO A 209 5.77 -1.61 15.23
N ILE A 210 4.94 -2.57 14.79
CA ILE A 210 5.35 -3.87 14.27
C ILE A 210 4.72 -4.03 12.89
N LEU A 211 5.54 -3.89 11.85
CA LEU A 211 5.17 -4.12 10.47
C LEU A 211 5.99 -5.29 9.89
N ILE A 212 5.33 -6.23 9.24
CA ILE A 212 5.99 -7.36 8.58
C ILE A 212 5.57 -7.36 7.11
N ASP A 213 6.54 -7.16 6.22
CA ASP A 213 6.35 -7.37 4.80
C ASP A 213 6.64 -8.84 4.46
N THR A 214 5.56 -9.56 4.25
CA THR A 214 5.49 -10.94 3.80
C THR A 214 6.40 -11.22 2.61
N LYS A 215 6.41 -10.34 1.60
CA LYS A 215 7.29 -10.49 0.42
C LYS A 215 8.77 -10.54 0.78
N ASN A 216 9.18 -9.88 1.86
CA ASN A 216 10.57 -9.91 2.33
C ASN A 216 10.88 -11.25 3.03
N VAL A 217 9.95 -11.72 3.87
CA VAL A 217 10.07 -13.02 4.56
C VAL A 217 10.13 -14.17 3.56
N THR A 218 9.17 -14.23 2.63
CA THR A 218 9.11 -15.31 1.64
C THR A 218 10.33 -15.36 0.75
N LYS A 219 10.95 -14.23 0.38
CA LYS A 219 12.14 -14.23 -0.49
C LYS A 219 13.33 -15.01 0.05
N ASP A 220 13.55 -14.99 1.35
CA ASP A 220 14.68 -15.68 1.96
C ASP A 220 14.35 -17.16 2.15
N VAL A 221 13.15 -17.47 2.63
CA VAL A 221 12.62 -18.84 2.70
C VAL A 221 12.64 -19.53 1.33
N TRP A 222 12.23 -18.82 0.26
CA TRP A 222 12.15 -19.39 -1.09
C TRP A 222 13.50 -19.91 -1.58
N LYS A 223 14.59 -19.26 -1.15
CA LYS A 223 15.96 -19.68 -1.50
C LYS A 223 16.38 -20.88 -0.67
N GLU A 224 16.06 -20.88 0.62
CA GLU A 224 16.42 -21.97 1.54
C GLU A 224 15.72 -23.28 1.16
N LEU A 225 14.42 -23.22 0.89
CA LEU A 225 13.61 -24.40 0.54
C LEU A 225 13.59 -24.71 -0.97
N SER A 226 14.29 -23.90 -1.80
CA SER A 226 14.42 -24.11 -3.24
C SER A 226 13.09 -24.25 -3.99
N PHE A 227 12.08 -23.48 -3.59
CA PHE A 227 10.76 -23.51 -4.22
C PHE A 227 10.77 -23.03 -5.69
N PRO A 228 9.82 -23.51 -6.52
CA PRO A 228 9.70 -23.06 -7.91
C PRO A 228 9.40 -21.57 -7.99
N ARG A 229 9.78 -20.92 -9.09
CA ARG A 229 9.50 -19.48 -9.25
C ARG A 229 8.01 -19.25 -9.43
N VAL A 230 7.48 -18.35 -8.61
CA VAL A 230 6.11 -17.85 -8.65
C VAL A 230 6.09 -16.33 -8.81
N SER A 231 4.98 -15.81 -9.28
CA SER A 231 4.83 -14.44 -9.76
C SER A 231 3.90 -13.58 -8.91
N ASN A 232 2.97 -14.18 -8.18
CA ASN A 232 1.92 -13.49 -7.42
C ASN A 232 1.64 -14.18 -6.07
N LEU A 233 0.89 -13.49 -5.21
CA LEU A 233 0.58 -13.93 -3.84
C LEU A 233 -0.25 -15.23 -3.80
N SER A 234 -1.18 -15.40 -4.75
CA SER A 234 -2.01 -16.62 -4.82
C SER A 234 -1.15 -17.84 -5.12
N GLU A 235 -0.23 -17.75 -6.08
CA GLU A 235 0.73 -18.83 -6.37
C GLU A 235 1.67 -19.11 -5.18
N VAL A 236 2.12 -18.06 -4.48
CA VAL A 236 2.91 -18.22 -3.24
C VAL A 236 2.12 -19.04 -2.22
N TYR A 237 0.86 -18.66 -1.98
CA TYR A 237 -0.01 -19.35 -1.06
C TYR A 237 -0.24 -20.82 -1.48
N GLU A 238 -0.50 -21.08 -2.75
CA GLU A 238 -0.70 -22.44 -3.27
C GLU A 238 0.52 -23.32 -3.06
N VAL A 239 1.73 -22.83 -3.39
CA VAL A 239 2.98 -23.58 -3.17
C VAL A 239 3.17 -23.90 -1.69
N LEU A 240 2.95 -22.92 -0.79
CA LEU A 240 3.09 -23.11 0.66
C LEU A 240 2.07 -24.08 1.26
N ASN A 241 0.92 -24.26 0.62
CA ASN A 241 -0.12 -25.22 1.01
C ASN A 241 -0.02 -26.57 0.28
N SER A 242 0.86 -26.71 -0.71
CA SER A 242 1.02 -27.94 -1.50
C SER A 242 2.02 -28.92 -0.89
N ASP A 243 2.07 -30.13 -1.45
CA ASP A 243 3.07 -31.16 -1.11
C ASP A 243 4.52 -30.75 -1.44
N LEU A 244 4.71 -29.70 -2.23
CA LEU A 244 6.05 -29.14 -2.46
C LEU A 244 6.63 -28.54 -1.18
N ASN A 245 5.79 -28.14 -0.23
CA ASN A 245 6.21 -27.61 1.06
C ASN A 245 6.32 -28.73 2.11
N PRO A 246 7.53 -29.17 2.49
CA PRO A 246 7.73 -30.26 3.46
C PRO A 246 7.22 -29.92 4.86
N THR A 247 6.98 -28.64 5.17
CA THR A 247 6.49 -28.18 6.46
C THR A 247 5.00 -27.83 6.45
N LYS A 248 4.25 -28.24 5.41
CA LYS A 248 2.86 -27.83 5.22
C LYS A 248 1.95 -28.12 6.42
N ASP A 249 2.19 -29.24 7.11
CA ASP A 249 1.38 -29.73 8.23
C ASP A 249 1.88 -29.23 9.60
N SER A 250 3.01 -28.53 9.63
CA SER A 250 3.64 -28.01 10.85
C SER A 250 3.19 -26.59 11.22
N GLY A 251 2.44 -25.93 10.33
CA GLY A 251 1.87 -24.61 10.56
C GLY A 251 0.56 -24.65 11.38
N PRO A 252 0.08 -23.48 11.83
CA PRO A 252 -1.22 -23.31 12.42
C PRO A 252 -2.31 -23.67 11.44
N VAL A 253 -3.36 -24.24 12.00
CA VAL A 253 -4.62 -24.43 11.31
C VAL A 253 -5.37 -23.11 11.38
N ILE A 254 -5.70 -22.57 10.21
CA ILE A 254 -6.47 -21.33 10.11
C ILE A 254 -7.78 -21.64 9.40
N ILE A 255 -8.90 -21.39 10.08
CA ILE A 255 -10.24 -21.55 9.53
C ILE A 255 -10.89 -20.17 9.32
N HIS A 256 -11.80 -20.07 8.36
CA HIS A 256 -12.59 -18.84 8.18
C HIS A 256 -13.69 -18.74 9.23
N ALA A 257 -13.98 -17.52 9.69
CA ALA A 257 -15.17 -17.25 10.48
C ALA A 257 -16.45 -17.53 9.67
N SER A 258 -17.57 -17.78 10.34
CA SER A 258 -18.86 -18.09 9.67
C SER A 258 -19.31 -17.03 8.65
N LYS A 259 -19.10 -15.74 8.95
CA LYS A 259 -19.40 -14.64 8.00
C LYS A 259 -18.46 -14.58 6.79
N CYS A 260 -17.42 -15.40 6.76
CA CYS A 260 -16.37 -15.46 5.75
C CYS A 260 -16.35 -16.80 5.00
N GLU A 261 -17.38 -17.64 5.14
CA GLU A 261 -17.50 -18.95 4.50
C GLU A 261 -17.35 -18.90 2.98
N LYS A 262 -17.69 -17.77 2.34
CA LYS A 262 -17.48 -17.58 0.90
C LYS A 262 -16.04 -17.88 0.45
N TYR A 263 -15.04 -17.63 1.30
CA TYR A 263 -13.62 -17.85 0.98
C TYR A 263 -13.19 -19.32 1.14
N VAL A 264 -14.00 -20.17 1.78
CA VAL A 264 -13.70 -21.60 1.97
C VAL A 264 -13.82 -22.34 0.64
N GLU A 265 -14.91 -22.09 -0.08
CA GLU A 265 -15.25 -22.84 -1.30
C GLU A 265 -14.75 -22.14 -2.56
N THR A 266 -14.69 -20.81 -2.54
CA THR A 266 -14.41 -19.99 -3.72
C THR A 266 -13.21 -19.07 -3.49
N LYS A 267 -12.31 -19.03 -4.48
CA LYS A 267 -11.16 -18.10 -4.47
C LYS A 267 -11.60 -16.73 -5.00
N TYR A 268 -11.14 -15.66 -4.36
CA TYR A 268 -11.41 -14.27 -4.76
C TYR A 268 -10.10 -13.49 -4.98
N PRO A 269 -9.25 -13.92 -5.93
CA PRO A 269 -7.97 -13.25 -6.16
C PRO A 269 -8.19 -11.78 -6.48
N HIS A 270 -7.36 -10.91 -5.91
CA HIS A 270 -7.43 -9.44 -6.07
C HIS A 270 -8.65 -8.77 -5.43
N GLU A 271 -9.44 -9.48 -4.63
CA GLU A 271 -10.30 -8.86 -3.63
C GLU A 271 -9.47 -8.54 -2.37
N ALA A 272 -9.49 -7.28 -1.90
CA ALA A 272 -8.53 -6.82 -0.89
C ALA A 272 -8.53 -7.66 0.39
N ALA A 273 -9.71 -8.06 0.90
CA ALA A 273 -9.79 -8.87 2.13
C ALA A 273 -9.31 -10.31 1.93
N TYR A 274 -9.49 -10.87 0.74
CA TYR A 274 -8.98 -12.19 0.39
C TYR A 274 -7.46 -12.17 0.29
N ASP A 275 -6.90 -11.18 -0.40
CA ASP A 275 -5.44 -10.99 -0.48
C ASP A 275 -4.83 -10.72 0.91
N ALA A 276 -5.52 -9.97 1.78
CA ALA A 276 -5.12 -9.77 3.17
C ALA A 276 -5.11 -11.09 3.97
N PHE A 277 -6.09 -11.97 3.73
CA PHE A 277 -6.11 -13.31 4.31
C PHE A 277 -4.95 -14.15 3.80
N LEU A 278 -4.71 -14.22 2.49
CA LEU A 278 -3.61 -15.01 1.91
C LEU A 278 -2.25 -14.54 2.45
N CYS A 279 -2.06 -13.21 2.53
CA CYS A 279 -0.88 -12.58 3.10
C CYS A 279 -0.66 -13.02 4.56
N GLY A 280 -1.71 -12.96 5.40
CA GLY A 280 -1.60 -13.32 6.81
C GLY A 280 -1.51 -14.82 7.09
N SER A 281 -2.13 -15.66 6.26
CA SER A 281 -2.26 -17.11 6.47
C SER A 281 -1.17 -17.93 5.79
N GLY A 282 -0.68 -17.48 4.63
CA GLY A 282 0.35 -18.18 3.86
C GLY A 282 1.73 -18.12 4.51
N GLU A 283 2.07 -17.00 5.16
CA GLU A 283 3.47 -16.67 5.40
C GLU A 283 3.92 -16.65 6.87
N LYS A 284 3.00 -16.39 7.81
CA LYS A 284 3.33 -16.28 9.24
C LYS A 284 3.96 -17.50 9.90
N PRO A 285 3.69 -18.76 9.51
CA PRO A 285 4.10 -19.86 10.38
C PRO A 285 4.66 -21.14 9.72
N ARG A 286 4.46 -21.34 8.43
CA ARG A 286 4.76 -22.62 7.77
C ARG A 286 6.23 -22.74 7.38
N CYS A 287 6.87 -21.61 7.10
CA CYS A 287 8.27 -21.55 6.72
C CYS A 287 9.24 -21.66 7.91
N LEU A 288 8.74 -21.46 9.13
CA LEU A 288 9.54 -21.25 10.35
C LEU A 288 9.71 -22.53 11.19
N SER A 289 8.95 -23.58 10.87
CA SER A 289 9.06 -24.91 11.47
C SER A 289 9.97 -25.86 10.69
N ALA A 290 10.65 -25.37 9.65
CA ALA A 290 11.70 -26.15 8.99
C ALA A 290 12.80 -26.41 10.04
N PRO A 291 13.11 -27.68 10.38
CA PRO A 291 14.15 -27.96 11.35
C PRO A 291 15.44 -27.34 10.83
N CYS A 292 16.05 -26.45 11.62
CA CYS A 292 17.44 -26.12 11.40
C CYS A 292 18.20 -27.45 11.55
N PRO A 293 18.87 -27.97 10.50
CA PRO A 293 19.51 -29.30 10.54
C PRO A 293 20.70 -29.38 11.51
N ARG A 294 20.85 -28.40 12.41
CA ARG A 294 21.93 -28.24 13.39
C ARG A 294 21.47 -28.29 14.85
N SER A 295 20.17 -28.45 15.14
CA SER A 295 19.66 -28.50 16.52
C SER A 295 18.97 -29.84 16.80
N ALA A 296 19.58 -30.67 17.64
CA ALA A 296 19.03 -31.95 18.10
C ALA A 296 18.13 -31.79 19.34
N VAL A 297 17.45 -30.64 19.49
CA VAL A 297 16.58 -30.36 20.63
C VAL A 297 15.12 -30.56 20.22
N PRO A 298 14.29 -31.26 21.01
CA PRO A 298 12.85 -31.32 20.79
C PRO A 298 12.27 -29.91 20.78
N ILE A 299 11.70 -29.51 19.64
CA ILE A 299 11.08 -28.18 19.52
C ILE A 299 9.77 -28.22 20.33
N PRO A 300 9.55 -27.28 21.27
CA PRO A 300 8.27 -27.18 21.97
C PRO A 300 7.12 -26.97 20.97
N GLU A 301 5.88 -27.31 21.37
CA GLU A 301 4.73 -27.10 20.50
C GLU A 301 4.70 -25.67 19.95
N PRO A 302 4.55 -25.50 18.62
CA PRO A 302 4.59 -24.19 18.01
C PRO A 302 3.47 -23.32 18.58
N SER A 303 3.83 -22.12 19.03
CA SER A 303 2.92 -21.13 19.61
C SER A 303 3.13 -19.77 18.94
N PHE A 304 2.14 -18.89 19.03
CA PHE A 304 2.21 -17.56 18.41
C PHE A 304 3.49 -16.77 18.73
N PRO A 305 3.96 -16.72 20.00
CA PRO A 305 5.18 -15.97 20.34
C PRO A 305 6.42 -16.50 19.63
N LEU A 306 6.52 -17.82 19.42
CA LEU A 306 7.64 -18.41 18.69
C LEU A 306 7.72 -17.90 17.25
N TYR A 307 6.57 -17.69 16.59
CA TYR A 307 6.55 -17.10 15.26
C TYR A 307 7.05 -15.65 15.27
N LEU A 308 6.74 -14.87 16.30
CA LEU A 308 7.24 -13.50 16.43
C LEU A 308 8.76 -13.44 16.59
N ASP A 309 9.35 -14.38 17.33
CA ASP A 309 10.81 -14.46 17.51
C ASP A 309 11.53 -14.72 16.19
N VAL A 310 11.03 -15.65 15.37
CA VAL A 310 11.65 -15.93 14.06
C VAL A 310 11.41 -14.77 13.07
N LEU A 311 10.30 -14.04 13.20
CA LEU A 311 10.01 -12.87 12.38
C LEU A 311 10.76 -11.60 12.82
N ALA A 312 11.38 -11.59 14.00
CA ALA A 312 12.08 -10.43 14.56
C ALA A 312 13.08 -9.77 13.58
N PRO A 313 13.88 -10.50 12.78
CA PRO A 313 14.81 -9.90 11.82
C PRO A 313 14.14 -9.17 10.64
N TYR A 314 12.83 -9.35 10.44
CA TYR A 314 12.05 -8.75 9.34
C TYR A 314 11.15 -7.60 9.81
N VAL A 315 11.07 -7.37 11.13
CA VAL A 315 10.26 -6.31 11.72
C VAL A 315 10.65 -4.96 11.15
N ASN A 316 9.62 -4.20 10.76
CA ASN A 316 9.67 -2.84 10.22
C ASN A 316 10.46 -2.71 8.91
N GLN A 317 10.69 -3.81 8.21
CA GLN A 317 11.38 -3.81 6.93
C GLN A 317 10.43 -4.11 5.78
N VAL A 318 10.26 -3.13 4.89
CA VAL A 318 9.33 -3.23 3.75
C VAL A 318 10.09 -3.17 2.43
N ASN A 319 9.76 -4.09 1.53
CA ASN A 319 10.40 -4.23 0.24
C ASN A 319 10.15 -3.00 -0.65
N LEU A 320 11.22 -2.46 -1.24
CA LEU A 320 11.14 -1.44 -2.29
C LEU A 320 11.24 -2.02 -3.70
N ILE A 321 10.28 -1.63 -4.52
CA ILE A 321 10.28 -1.94 -5.95
C ILE A 321 11.05 -0.83 -6.67
N ARG A 322 12.09 -1.24 -7.39
CA ARG A 322 12.89 -0.37 -8.27
C ARG A 322 13.46 0.90 -7.58
N ALA A 323 14.22 0.72 -6.51
CA ALA A 323 14.94 1.79 -5.79
C ALA A 323 16.43 1.44 -5.60
N GLY A 324 17.26 2.36 -5.14
CA GLY A 324 18.68 2.14 -4.82
C GLY A 324 18.91 1.05 -3.76
N VAL A 325 18.01 0.94 -2.80
CA VAL A 325 18.01 -0.09 -1.75
C VAL A 325 16.90 -1.12 -2.00
N PRO A 326 17.03 -2.36 -1.49
CA PRO A 326 16.00 -3.39 -1.65
C PRO A 326 14.80 -3.22 -0.70
N LYS A 327 14.97 -2.51 0.42
CA LYS A 327 13.96 -2.37 1.47
C LYS A 327 14.16 -1.07 2.27
N ILE A 328 13.06 -0.50 2.76
CA ILE A 328 13.01 0.56 3.79
C ILE A 328 13.05 -0.11 5.16
N ASN A 329 13.74 0.50 6.12
CA ASN A 329 13.64 0.14 7.53
C ASN A 329 12.92 1.27 8.29
N PHE A 330 11.68 1.05 8.72
CA PHE A 330 10.85 2.08 9.37
C PHE A 330 11.30 2.42 10.79
N SER A 331 11.99 1.52 11.49
CA SER A 331 12.46 1.74 12.87
C SER A 331 13.91 2.23 12.96
N GLY A 332 14.61 2.45 11.85
CA GLY A 332 16.02 2.81 11.86
C GLY A 332 16.60 3.17 10.49
N PRO A 333 17.93 3.19 10.34
CA PRO A 333 18.55 3.49 9.05
C PRO A 333 18.25 2.40 8.01
N ASP A 334 18.13 2.80 6.76
CA ASP A 334 17.92 1.85 5.66
C ASP A 334 19.16 0.99 5.44
N HIS A 335 18.94 -0.28 5.12
CA HIS A 335 20.04 -1.20 4.90
C HIS A 335 20.85 -0.82 3.66
N PRO A 336 22.18 -1.04 3.68
CA PRO A 336 23.02 -0.82 2.51
C PRO A 336 22.56 -1.70 1.34
N SER A 337 22.76 -1.20 0.13
CA SER A 337 22.38 -1.91 -1.07
C SER A 337 23.21 -3.19 -1.25
N ILE A 338 22.53 -4.33 -1.36
CA ILE A 338 23.12 -5.63 -1.74
C ILE A 338 22.96 -5.91 -3.24
N ARG A 339 22.69 -4.88 -4.04
CA ARG A 339 22.44 -5.01 -5.48
C ARG A 339 23.74 -5.33 -6.24
N PRO A 340 23.61 -5.85 -7.48
CA PRO A 340 24.74 -5.98 -8.40
C PRO A 340 25.52 -4.66 -8.56
N PRO A 341 26.83 -4.74 -8.85
CA PRO A 341 27.63 -3.55 -9.06
C PRO A 341 27.13 -2.76 -10.27
N THR A 342 27.14 -1.43 -10.14
CA THR A 342 26.87 -0.52 -11.27
C THR A 342 27.88 -0.78 -12.37
N LEU A 343 27.40 -0.88 -13.61
CA LEU A 343 28.23 -0.99 -14.79
C LEU A 343 28.34 0.38 -15.46
N ILE A 344 29.43 0.61 -16.18
CA ILE A 344 29.60 1.73 -17.09
C ILE A 344 29.68 1.19 -18.52
N LEU A 345 28.86 1.78 -19.38
CA LEU A 345 28.87 1.59 -20.82
C LEU A 345 29.55 2.79 -21.47
N ARG A 346 30.54 2.53 -22.33
CA ARG A 346 31.16 3.53 -23.20
C ARG A 346 30.75 3.27 -24.64
N VAL A 347 30.25 4.32 -25.30
CA VAL A 347 29.79 4.30 -26.68
C VAL A 347 30.90 4.85 -27.57
N ARG A 348 31.31 4.08 -28.59
CA ARG A 348 32.41 4.46 -29.49
C ARG A 348 31.93 4.90 -30.87
N ARG A 349 31.04 4.13 -31.47
CA ARG A 349 30.61 4.28 -32.88
C ARG A 349 29.10 4.44 -33.02
N TRP A 350 28.47 5.08 -32.05
CA TRP A 350 27.04 5.38 -32.04
C TRP A 350 26.80 6.78 -31.48
N PRO A 351 27.00 7.83 -32.29
CA PRO A 351 26.90 9.21 -31.84
C PRO A 351 25.46 9.54 -31.42
N GLU A 352 25.34 10.37 -30.39
CA GLU A 352 24.07 10.96 -29.92
C GLU A 352 23.00 9.97 -29.45
N VAL A 353 23.41 8.74 -29.13
CA VAL A 353 22.50 7.72 -28.60
C VAL A 353 21.82 8.17 -27.31
N SER A 354 20.50 8.03 -27.25
CA SER A 354 19.68 8.31 -26.06
C SER A 354 19.69 7.16 -25.05
N GLU A 355 19.35 7.46 -23.79
CA GLU A 355 19.19 6.42 -22.75
C GLU A 355 18.14 5.38 -23.15
N GLN A 356 17.07 5.81 -23.82
CA GLN A 356 15.99 4.92 -24.28
C GLN A 356 16.47 3.97 -25.39
N GLN A 357 17.35 4.41 -26.28
CA GLN A 357 17.96 3.55 -27.29
C GLN A 357 18.90 2.51 -26.66
N ILE A 358 19.72 2.92 -25.69
CA ILE A 358 20.55 2.00 -24.91
C ILE A 358 19.68 0.99 -24.14
N TYR A 359 18.58 1.44 -23.53
CA TYR A 359 17.65 0.54 -22.86
C TYR A 359 17.08 -0.53 -23.82
N ARG A 360 16.68 -0.12 -25.02
CA ARG A 360 16.14 -1.03 -26.06
C ARG A 360 17.19 -2.03 -26.54
N GLU A 361 18.46 -1.63 -26.66
CA GLU A 361 19.56 -2.53 -27.03
C GLU A 361 19.67 -3.72 -26.07
N PHE A 362 19.55 -3.47 -24.76
CA PHE A 362 19.66 -4.52 -23.76
C PHE A 362 18.36 -5.27 -23.47
N GLN A 363 17.19 -4.78 -23.90
CA GLN A 363 15.89 -5.25 -23.41
C GLN A 363 15.65 -6.76 -23.61
N ASN A 364 16.20 -7.32 -24.70
CA ASN A 364 16.03 -8.73 -25.05
C ASN A 364 16.91 -9.65 -24.18
N LEU A 365 18.02 -9.12 -23.67
CA LEU A 365 18.97 -9.86 -22.85
C LEU A 365 18.65 -9.71 -21.37
N CYS A 366 18.43 -8.47 -20.92
CA CYS A 366 18.41 -8.11 -19.52
C CYS A 366 17.58 -6.84 -19.28
N LYS A 367 17.08 -6.67 -18.05
CA LYS A 367 16.43 -5.42 -17.63
C LYS A 367 17.42 -4.57 -16.85
N PHE A 368 17.79 -3.42 -17.42
CA PHE A 368 18.64 -2.41 -16.81
C PHE A 368 17.93 -1.08 -16.70
N ASP A 369 18.23 -0.35 -15.64
CA ASP A 369 18.04 1.10 -15.60
C ASP A 369 19.28 1.74 -16.21
N VAL A 370 19.05 2.74 -17.06
CA VAL A 370 20.10 3.44 -17.80
C VAL A 370 20.08 4.90 -17.37
N ARG A 371 21.25 5.42 -17.00
CA ARG A 371 21.44 6.83 -16.69
C ARG A 371 22.65 7.38 -17.43
N ARG A 372 22.52 8.50 -18.12
CA ARG A 372 23.62 9.17 -18.81
C ARG A 372 24.61 9.75 -17.79
N LEU A 373 25.89 9.48 -18.01
CA LEU A 373 26.99 10.05 -17.22
C LEU A 373 27.68 11.18 -18.00
N THR A 374 28.01 10.94 -19.27
CA THR A 374 28.61 11.93 -20.17
C THR A 374 28.00 11.79 -21.58
N ARG A 375 28.46 12.56 -22.57
CA ARG A 375 27.97 12.48 -23.96
C ARG A 375 28.11 11.06 -24.55
N SER A 376 29.11 10.29 -24.13
CA SER A 376 29.41 8.95 -24.67
C SER A 376 29.43 7.84 -23.61
N GLN A 377 29.03 8.14 -22.37
CA GLN A 377 29.03 7.15 -21.28
C GLN A 377 27.70 7.10 -20.54
N PHE A 378 27.31 5.88 -20.17
CA PHE A 378 26.07 5.57 -19.48
C PHE A 378 26.35 4.64 -18.31
N LEU A 379 25.64 4.83 -17.21
CA LEU A 379 25.56 3.90 -16.11
C LEU A 379 24.44 2.90 -16.36
N LEU A 380 24.71 1.63 -16.09
CA LEU A 380 23.73 0.55 -16.17
C LEU A 380 23.60 -0.08 -14.79
N LEU A 381 22.37 -0.23 -14.30
CA LEU A 381 22.09 -0.89 -13.02
C LEU A 381 20.96 -1.91 -13.17
N THR A 382 21.08 -3.06 -12.52
CA THR A 382 20.11 -4.16 -12.58
C THR A 382 19.92 -4.79 -11.21
N ASN A 383 18.82 -5.54 -11.04
CA ASN A 383 18.52 -6.27 -9.81
C ASN A 383 19.10 -7.68 -9.78
N LYS A 384 19.61 -8.16 -10.90
CA LYS A 384 20.02 -9.55 -11.07
C LYS A 384 21.52 -9.62 -11.31
N PHE A 385 22.22 -10.30 -10.41
CA PHE A 385 23.65 -10.56 -10.60
C PHE A 385 23.92 -11.36 -11.87
N LYS A 386 22.98 -12.23 -12.29
CA LYS A 386 23.07 -12.95 -13.56
C LYS A 386 23.12 -11.99 -14.74
N ASP A 387 22.24 -10.99 -14.77
CA ASP A 387 22.14 -10.01 -15.85
C ASP A 387 23.44 -9.20 -15.97
N ALA A 388 23.98 -8.72 -14.84
CA ALA A 388 25.25 -8.00 -14.81
C ALA A 388 26.42 -8.86 -15.36
N ARG A 389 26.50 -10.13 -14.97
CA ARG A 389 27.52 -11.06 -15.46
C ARG A 389 27.35 -11.37 -16.95
N SER A 390 26.13 -11.57 -17.42
CA SER A 390 25.83 -11.87 -18.82
C SER A 390 26.28 -10.74 -19.73
N ILE A 391 25.90 -9.50 -19.43
CA ILE A 391 26.28 -8.34 -20.25
C ILE A 391 27.79 -8.11 -20.25
N LEU A 392 28.46 -8.24 -19.10
CA LEU A 392 29.93 -8.12 -19.04
C LEU A 392 30.64 -9.15 -19.92
N LYS A 393 30.07 -10.36 -20.08
CA LYS A 393 30.60 -11.41 -20.94
C LYS A 393 30.32 -11.13 -22.41
N GLU A 394 29.07 -10.83 -22.75
CA GLU A 394 28.59 -10.67 -24.12
C GLU A 394 29.16 -9.41 -24.80
N TYR A 395 29.26 -8.31 -24.06
CA TYR A 395 29.75 -7.03 -24.57
C TYR A 395 31.26 -6.82 -24.36
N ARG A 396 32.01 -7.87 -24.02
CA ARG A 396 33.46 -7.78 -23.77
C ARG A 396 34.25 -7.36 -25.02
N CYS A 397 33.84 -7.85 -26.19
CA CYS A 397 34.49 -7.61 -27.47
C CYS A 397 33.57 -6.89 -28.48
N HIS A 398 32.51 -6.24 -28.00
CA HIS A 398 31.52 -5.64 -28.88
C HIS A 398 32.10 -4.41 -29.59
N PRO A 399 31.89 -4.26 -30.92
CA PRO A 399 32.62 -3.28 -31.73
C PRO A 399 32.20 -1.82 -31.46
N THR A 400 30.96 -1.59 -31.04
CA THR A 400 30.39 -0.23 -30.88
C THR A 400 30.20 0.18 -29.42
N LEU A 401 30.09 -0.79 -28.51
CA LEU A 401 29.69 -0.64 -27.12
C LEU A 401 30.70 -1.37 -26.24
N GLN A 402 31.19 -0.72 -25.19
CA GLN A 402 32.11 -1.35 -24.24
C GLN A 402 31.54 -1.25 -22.84
N VAL A 403 31.30 -2.40 -22.19
CA VAL A 403 30.76 -2.46 -20.83
C VAL A 403 31.83 -2.90 -19.84
N SER A 404 31.89 -2.25 -18.68
CA SER A 404 32.81 -2.60 -17.60
C SER A 404 32.21 -2.23 -16.24
N LEU A 405 32.87 -2.60 -15.14
CA LEU A 405 32.46 -2.18 -13.79
C LEU A 405 32.67 -0.68 -13.59
N TYR A 406 31.68 0.02 -13.07
CA TYR A 406 31.84 1.41 -12.65
C TYR A 406 32.75 1.50 -11.41
N ARG A 407 33.70 2.43 -11.42
CA ARG A 407 34.58 2.73 -10.29
C ARG A 407 34.59 4.24 -10.09
N TYR A 408 34.08 4.69 -8.95
CA TYR A 408 33.91 6.12 -8.65
C TYR A 408 35.18 6.93 -8.94
N TRP A 409 36.30 6.53 -8.35
CA TRP A 409 37.61 7.21 -8.48
C TRP A 409 38.16 7.32 -9.90
N ARG A 410 37.76 6.43 -10.82
CA ARG A 410 38.28 6.39 -12.19
C ARG A 410 37.33 7.00 -13.21
N HIS A 411 36.04 7.02 -12.91
CA HIS A 411 35.00 7.32 -13.89
C HIS A 411 34.14 8.52 -13.50
N SER A 412 34.18 8.96 -12.23
CA SER A 412 33.42 10.13 -11.80
C SER A 412 34.00 11.40 -12.43
N PRO A 413 33.19 12.22 -13.11
CA PRO A 413 33.62 13.53 -13.60
C PRO A 413 34.20 14.40 -12.49
N ASP A 414 33.63 14.32 -11.29
CA ASP A 414 33.99 15.16 -10.14
C ASP A 414 35.41 14.87 -9.62
N VAL A 415 35.87 13.62 -9.75
CA VAL A 415 37.23 13.22 -9.35
C VAL A 415 38.24 13.50 -10.46
N THR A 416 37.82 13.32 -11.71
CA THR A 416 38.70 13.54 -12.87
C THR A 416 39.08 15.01 -13.00
N CYS A 417 38.17 15.93 -12.64
CA CYS A 417 38.41 17.37 -12.61
C CYS A 417 39.41 17.83 -11.52
N LEU A 418 39.68 17.02 -10.49
CA LEU A 418 40.63 17.34 -9.41
C LEU A 418 42.05 16.80 -9.68
N LEU A 419 42.21 15.97 -10.73
CA LEU A 419 43.48 15.34 -11.11
C LEU A 419 44.02 15.86 -12.46
N GLU A 420 43.29 16.76 -13.12
CA GLU A 420 43.74 17.59 -14.25
C GLU A 420 44.16 18.97 -13.74
#